data_AF-A0A9D9LPC1-F1
#
_entry.id   AF-A0A9D9LPC1-F1
#
_cell.length_a   1.000
_cell.length_b   1.000
_cell.length_c   1.000
_cell.angle_alpha   90.00
_cell.angle_beta   90.00
_cell.angle_gamma   90.00
#
_symmetry.space_group_name_H-M   'P 1'
#
loop_
_entity.id
_entity.type
_entity.pdbx_description
1 polymer ?
#
loop_
_entity_poly.entity_id
_entity_poly.type
_entity_poly.pdbx_seq_one_letter_code
_entity_poly.pdbx_strand_id
1 'polypeptide(L)' 'MENQRATFGSKLGVILVSVGSAVGLGNIWRFPYIAGEGGGGAFLIIYLLCLLIMGIPVLTAEFFVG' A
#
# COMPACT_ATOMS: atom_id res chain seq x y z
N MET A 1 -14.31 -30.35 16.99
CA MET A 1 -14.43 -29.52 15.77
C MET A 1 -13.18 -28.67 15.71
N GLU A 2 -12.16 -29.14 14.99
CA GLU A 2 -10.87 -28.45 14.87
C GLU A 2 -11.02 -27.29 13.89
N ASN A 3 -11.07 -26.06 14.40
CA ASN A 3 -11.06 -24.84 13.59
C ASN A 3 -9.64 -24.60 13.08
N GLN A 4 -9.20 -25.36 12.08
CA GLN A 4 -7.96 -25.08 11.36
C GLN A 4 -8.13 -23.78 10.57
N ARG A 5 -7.72 -22.65 11.16
CA ARG A 5 -7.60 -21.38 10.44
C ARG A 5 -6.62 -21.60 9.29
N ALA A 6 -6.97 -21.13 8.10
CA ALA A 6 -6.08 -21.17 6.94
C ALA A 6 -4.75 -20.50 7.32
N THR A 7 -3.73 -21.33 7.55
CA THR A 7 -2.38 -20.86 7.81
C THR A 7 -1.71 -20.66 6.47
N PHE A 8 -1.29 -19.43 6.20
CA PHE A 8 -0.56 -19.15 4.97
C PHE A 8 0.77 -19.90 5.01
N GLY A 9 0.98 -20.81 4.05
CA GLY A 9 2.09 -21.76 4.04
C GLY A 9 3.49 -21.13 3.98
N SER A 10 3.62 -19.82 3.74
CA SER A 10 4.89 -19.09 3.79
C SER A 10 4.68 -17.60 4.11
N LYS A 11 5.55 -17.02 4.96
CA LYS A 11 5.58 -15.57 5.23
C LYS A 11 5.70 -14.75 3.96
N LEU A 12 6.45 -15.23 2.97
CA LEU A 12 6.58 -14.56 1.67
C LEU A 12 5.26 -14.57 0.90
N GLY A 13 4.48 -15.66 0.99
CA GLY A 13 3.15 -15.75 0.37
C GLY A 13 2.16 -14.76 0.97
N VAL A 14 2.20 -14.57 2.30
CA VAL A 14 1.39 -13.53 2.98
C VAL A 14 1.74 -12.15 2.46
N ILE A 15 3.04 -11.80 2.45
CA ILE A 15 3.50 -10.48 2.01
C ILE A 15 3.10 -10.23 0.55
N LEU A 16 3.28 -11.21 -0.34
CA LEU A 16 2.91 -11.09 -1.75
C LEU A 16 1.40 -10.87 -1.95
N VAL A 17 0.55 -11.60 -1.21
CA VAL A 17 -0.91 -11.43 -1.27
C VAL A 17 -1.32 -10.06 -0.75
N SER A 18 -0.76 -9.62 0.39
CA SER A 18 -1.06 -8.30 0.96
C SER A 18 -0.60 -7.16 0.04
N VAL A 19 0.61 -7.26 -0.52
CA VAL A 19 1.13 -6.29 -1.49
C VAL A 19 0.29 -6.28 -2.77
N GLY A 20 -0.12 -7.45 -3.26
CA GLY A 20 -1.00 -7.56 -4.43
C GLY A 20 -2.38 -6.93 -4.22
N SER A 21 -2.90 -6.97 -2.99
CA SER A 21 -4.14 -6.28 -2.63
C SER A 21 -3.95 -4.76 -2.48
N ALA A 22 -2.79 -4.31 -1.99
CA ALA A 22 -2.52 -2.90 -1.76
C ALA A 22 -2.17 -2.14 -3.05
N VAL A 23 -1.53 -2.80 -4.02
CA VAL A 23 -1.09 -2.19 -5.28
C VAL A 23 -2.09 -2.48 -6.40
N GLY A 24 -3.03 -1.56 -6.63
CA GLY A 24 -4.04 -1.65 -7.70
C GLY A 24 -3.64 -0.97 -9.01
N LEU A 25 -4.36 -1.28 -10.10
CA LEU A 25 -4.21 -0.66 -11.44
C LEU A 25 -4.22 0.88 -11.40
N GLY A 26 -4.95 1.47 -10.45
CA GLY A 26 -5.00 2.92 -10.24
C GLY A 26 -3.63 3.54 -9.92
N ASN A 27 -2.76 2.82 -9.21
CA ASN A 27 -1.42 3.32 -8.87
C ASN A 27 -0.45 3.27 -10.05
N ILE A 28 -0.77 2.51 -11.11
CA ILE A 28 0.10 2.37 -12.28
C ILE A 28 -0.23 3.43 -13.33
N TRP A 29 -1.51 3.81 -13.50
CA TRP A 29 -1.92 4.72 -14.59
C TRP A 29 -2.36 6.10 -14.11
N ARG A 30 -3.02 6.20 -12.96
CA ARG A 30 -3.50 7.49 -12.44
C ARG A 30 -2.40 8.26 -11.73
N PHE A 31 -1.47 7.55 -11.10
CA PHE A 31 -0.28 8.13 -10.48
C PHE A 31 0.63 8.88 -11.47
N PRO A 32 1.08 8.29 -12.60
CA PRO A 32 1.95 9.01 -13.54
C PRO A 32 1.22 10.16 -14.24
N TYR A 33 -0.10 10.03 -14.46
CA TYR A 33 -0.91 11.09 -15.06
C TYR A 33 -1.00 12.31 -14.14
N ILE A 34 -1.38 12.12 -12.87
CA ILE A 34 -1.46 13.21 -11.88
C ILE A 34 -0.06 13.76 -11.56
N ALA A 35 0.96 12.91 -11.49
CA ALA A 35 2.34 13.36 -11.31
C ALA A 35 2.80 14.21 -12.49
N GLY A 36 2.44 13.84 -13.74
CA GLY A 36 2.76 14.61 -14.94
C GLY A 36 2.11 16.00 -14.96
N GLU A 37 0.80 16.09 -14.67
CA GLU A 37 0.09 17.38 -14.64
C GLU A 37 0.43 18.24 -13.42
N GLY A 38 0.77 17.62 -12.28
CA GLY A 38 1.05 18.29 -11.00
C GLY A 38 2.46 18.88 -10.83
N GLY A 39 3.26 18.95 -11.90
CA GLY A 39 4.65 19.44 -11.84
C GLY A 39 5.73 18.35 -11.84
N GLY A 40 5.39 17.14 -12.30
CA GLY A 40 6.34 16.05 -12.54
C GLY A 40 7.04 15.54 -11.28
N GLY A 41 8.37 15.64 -11.28
CA GLY A 41 9.22 15.13 -10.19
C GLY A 41 9.04 15.86 -8.85
N ALA A 42 8.64 17.14 -8.85
CA ALA A 42 8.38 17.87 -7.61
C ALA A 42 7.14 17.33 -6.88
N PHE A 43 6.12 16.93 -7.63
CA PHE A 43 4.92 16.28 -7.09
C PHE A 43 5.27 14.93 -6.44
N LEU A 44 6.20 14.17 -7.02
CA LEU A 44 6.66 12.89 -6.47
C LEU A 44 7.26 13.04 -5.06
N ILE A 45 8.04 14.10 -4.84
CA ILE A 45 8.68 14.37 -3.54
C ILE A 45 7.62 14.69 -2.48
N ILE A 46 6.67 15.58 -2.79
CA ILE A 46 5.58 15.92 -1.88
C ILE A 46 4.67 14.71 -1.63
N TYR A 47 4.41 13.91 -2.66
CA TYR A 47 3.65 12.67 -2.54
C TYR A 47 4.33 11.68 -1.59
N LEU A 48 5.65 11.45 -1.74
CA LEU A 48 6.41 10.59 -0.84
C LEU A 48 6.42 11.13 0.59
N LEU A 49 6.54 12.44 0.77
CA LEU A 49 6.49 13.07 2.09
C LEU A 49 5.13 12.83 2.76
N CYS A 50 4.03 13.05 2.04
CA CYS A 50 2.68 12.77 2.52
C CYS A 50 2.46 11.27 2.81
N LEU A 51 3.02 10.38 1.98
CA LEU A 51 2.96 8.94 2.18
C LEU A 51 3.70 8.50 3.45
N LEU A 52 4.85 9.10 3.75
CA LEU A 52 5.59 8.82 4.99
C LEU A 52 4.86 9.38 6.22
N ILE A 53 4.34 10.61 6.14
CA ILE A 53 3.73 11.31 7.28
C ILE A 53 2.30 10.83 7.56
N MET A 54 1.52 10.47 6.54
CA MET A 54 0.15 10.00 6.72
C MET A 54 -0.04 8.53 6.38
N GLY A 55 0.55 8.06 5.27
CA GLY A 55 0.35 6.68 4.81
C GLY A 55 0.83 5.64 5.82
N ILE A 56 2.07 5.77 6.32
CA ILE A 56 2.63 4.84 7.33
C ILE A 56 1.83 4.84 8.64
N PRO A 57 1.52 5.99 9.28
CA PRO A 57 0.79 5.97 10.54
C PRO A 57 -0.66 5.51 10.39
N VAL A 58 -1.34 5.82 9.27
CA VAL A 58 -2.70 5.33 9.01
C VAL A 58 -2.71 3.81 8.84
N LEU A 59 -1.78 3.27 8.04
CA LEU A 59 -1.64 1.81 7.90
C LEU A 59 -1.35 1.17 9.26
N THR A 60 -0.43 1.75 10.03
CA THR A 60 -0.09 1.25 11.37
C THR A 60 -1.30 1.29 12.30
N ALA A 61 -2.08 2.37 12.30
CA ALA A 61 -3.30 2.48 13.08
C ALA A 61 -4.37 1.45 12.67
N GLU A 62 -4.52 1.19 11.37
CA GLU A 62 -5.42 0.16 10.86
C GLU A 62 -4.98 -1.25 11.31
N PHE A 63 -3.67 -1.54 11.32
CA PHE A 63 -3.12 -2.78 11.89
C PHE A 63 -3.28 -2.91 13.41
N PHE A 64 -3.35 -1.80 14.15
CA PHE A 64 -3.57 -1.81 15.61
C PHE A 64 -5.05 -1.98 15.98
N VAL A 65 -5.97 -1.48 15.15
CA VAL A 65 -7.41 -1.59 15.35
C VAL A 65 -7.96 -2.93 14.87
N GLY A 66 -7.36 -3.50 13.82
CA GLY A 66 -7.71 -4.80 13.22
C GLY A 66 -7.27 -6.02 14.01
#